data_AF-A0A452QQ38-F1
#
_entry.id   AF-A0A452QQ38-F1
#
_cell.length_a   1.000
_cell.length_b   1.000
_cell.length_c   1.000
_cell.angle_alpha   90.00
_cell.angle_beta   90.00
_cell.angle_gamma   90.00
#
_symmetry.space_group_name_H-M   'P 1'
#
loop_
_entity.id
_entity.type
_entity.pdbx_description
1 polymer ?
#
loop_
_entity_poly.entity_id
_entity_poly.type
_entity_poly.pdbx_seq_one_letter_code
_entity_poly.pdbx_strand_id
1 'polypeptide(L)'
;MIEDSGKRGNTMAERRQLFAEMRAQDLDRIRLSTYRTACKLRFVQKKCNLHLVDIWNVIEALRENALNNLDPNIELSVARLEAVLSTIFYQLNKRMPTTHQIQVEQSISLLLNFLLAAFDPEGHGKISVFAVKMALATLCGGKIMDKLRCKLFWVSLFAYASRVPHLPFPISACPAAILTFLIL
;
A
#
# COMPACT_ATOMS: atom_id res chain seq x y z
N MET A 1 -30.82 13.30 -12.66
CA MET A 1 -29.94 13.17 -11.48
C MET A 1 -30.42 11.98 -10.68
N ILE A 2 -29.60 10.93 -10.51
CA ILE A 2 -29.61 9.89 -9.47
C ILE A 2 -28.87 8.69 -10.11
N GLU A 3 -27.56 8.59 -9.89
CA GLU A 3 -26.80 7.37 -10.22
C GLU A 3 -25.48 7.28 -9.41
N ASP A 4 -25.44 7.85 -8.20
CA ASP A 4 -24.22 7.87 -7.37
C ASP A 4 -24.29 6.95 -6.13
N SER A 5 -25.45 6.31 -5.89
CA SER A 5 -25.66 5.45 -4.71
C SER A 5 -25.17 4.01 -4.88
N GLY A 6 -25.03 3.52 -6.12
CA GLY A 6 -24.63 2.14 -6.42
C GLY A 6 -23.13 1.86 -6.23
N LYS A 7 -22.27 2.85 -6.53
CA LYS A 7 -20.81 2.70 -6.38
C LYS A 7 -20.40 2.56 -4.92
N ARG A 8 -21.00 3.36 -4.03
CA ARG A 8 -20.65 3.44 -2.60
C ARG A 8 -20.95 2.15 -1.82
N GLY A 9 -21.98 1.41 -2.23
CA GLY A 9 -22.32 0.10 -1.66
C GLY A 9 -21.33 -1.01 -2.05
N ASN A 10 -20.84 -0.99 -3.29
CA ASN A 10 -19.84 -1.95 -3.77
C ASN A 10 -18.47 -1.73 -3.12
N THR A 11 -18.08 -0.47 -2.91
CA THR A 11 -16.79 -0.12 -2.28
C THR A 11 -16.70 -0.61 -0.82
N MET A 12 -17.82 -0.62 -0.07
CA MET A 12 -17.84 -1.12 1.32
C MET A 12 -17.80 -2.65 1.42
N ALA A 13 -18.36 -3.37 0.43
CA ALA A 13 -18.26 -4.82 0.34
C ALA A 13 -16.82 -5.26 0.01
N GLU A 14 -16.18 -4.61 -0.96
CA GLU A 14 -14.77 -4.85 -1.30
C GLU A 14 -13.82 -4.47 -0.14
N ARG A 15 -14.10 -3.36 0.56
CA ARG A 15 -13.34 -2.92 1.75
C ARG A 15 -13.33 -3.98 2.85
N ARG A 16 -14.40 -4.76 3.01
CA ARG A 16 -14.46 -5.87 3.98
C ARG A 16 -13.87 -7.16 3.43
N GLN A 17 -13.89 -7.36 2.12
CA GLN A 17 -13.45 -8.60 1.49
C GLN A 17 -11.96 -8.88 1.71
N LEU A 18 -11.06 -7.89 1.50
CA LEU A 18 -9.63 -8.10 1.69
C LEU A 18 -9.30 -8.52 3.14
N PHE A 19 -9.89 -7.84 4.12
CA PHE A 19 -9.68 -8.16 5.53
C PHE A 19 -10.37 -9.46 5.97
N ALA A 20 -11.53 -9.80 5.39
CA ALA A 20 -12.22 -11.05 5.63
C ALA A 20 -11.43 -12.25 5.08
N GLU A 21 -10.92 -12.16 3.85
CA GLU A 21 -10.07 -13.20 3.25
C GLU A 21 -8.76 -13.34 4.01
N MET A 22 -8.17 -12.24 4.47
CA MET A 22 -6.97 -12.29 5.31
C MET A 22 -7.23 -12.97 6.66
N ARG A 23 -8.39 -12.75 7.28
CA ARG A 23 -8.79 -13.46 8.52
C ARG A 23 -9.03 -14.94 8.28
N ALA A 24 -9.55 -15.32 7.11
CA ALA A 24 -9.75 -16.72 6.74
C ALA A 24 -8.44 -17.50 6.56
N GLN A 25 -7.30 -16.82 6.41
CA GLN A 25 -5.98 -17.46 6.34
C GLN A 25 -5.39 -17.84 7.71
N ASP A 26 -6.11 -17.64 8.81
CA ASP A 26 -5.69 -18.03 10.16
C ASP A 26 -4.33 -17.44 10.61
N LEU A 27 -3.90 -16.34 9.97
CA LEU A 27 -2.61 -15.68 10.25
C LEU A 27 -2.50 -15.19 11.71
N ASP A 28 -3.64 -14.99 12.38
CA ASP A 28 -3.69 -14.61 13.79
C ASP A 28 -3.21 -15.70 14.75
N ARG A 29 -3.12 -16.96 14.30
CA ARG A 29 -2.52 -18.08 15.06
C ARG A 29 -1.00 -17.99 15.18
N ILE A 30 -0.35 -17.16 14.36
CA ILE A 30 1.10 -16.98 14.38
C ILE A 30 1.51 -16.29 15.70
N ARG A 31 2.34 -17.00 16.50
CA ARG A 31 2.81 -16.57 17.82
C ARG A 31 3.73 -15.34 17.77
N LEU A 32 4.62 -15.28 16.77
CA LEU A 32 5.55 -14.17 16.58
C LEU A 32 4.86 -12.99 15.87
N SER A 33 4.68 -11.87 16.57
CA SER A 33 4.01 -10.66 16.06
C SER A 33 4.67 -10.10 14.79
N THR A 34 5.99 -10.14 14.74
CA THR A 34 6.81 -9.73 13.58
C THR A 34 6.49 -10.55 12.34
N TYR A 35 6.50 -11.89 12.47
CA TYR A 35 6.20 -12.81 11.37
C TYR A 35 4.73 -12.73 10.95
N ARG A 36 3.81 -12.62 11.92
CA ARG A 36 2.38 -12.42 11.67
C ARG A 36 2.13 -11.19 10.81
N THR A 37 2.79 -10.08 11.14
CA THR A 37 2.68 -8.83 10.40
C THR A 37 3.24 -8.99 8.98
N ALA A 38 4.41 -9.61 8.85
CA ALA A 38 5.02 -9.87 7.55
C ALA A 38 4.14 -10.75 6.63
N CYS A 39 3.53 -11.82 7.15
CA CYS A 39 2.62 -12.68 6.38
C CYS A 39 1.37 -11.91 5.92
N LYS A 40 0.79 -11.05 6.78
CA LYS A 40 -0.34 -10.19 6.41
C LYS A 40 0.04 -9.21 5.30
N LEU A 41 1.20 -8.57 5.40
CA LEU A 41 1.71 -7.67 4.36
C LEU A 41 1.96 -8.42 3.03
N ARG A 42 2.48 -9.66 3.09
CA ARG A 42 2.69 -10.51 1.91
C ARG A 42 1.38 -10.93 1.25
N PHE A 43 0.36 -11.20 2.04
CA PHE A 43 -0.99 -11.47 1.53
C PHE A 43 -1.54 -10.26 0.76
N VAL A 44 -1.49 -9.07 1.37
CA VAL A 44 -1.93 -7.81 0.74
C VAL A 44 -1.13 -7.52 -0.54
N GLN A 45 0.19 -7.68 -0.49
CA GLN A 45 1.06 -7.47 -1.65
C GLN A 45 0.71 -8.39 -2.84
N LYS A 46 0.39 -9.67 -2.56
CA LYS A 46 -0.05 -10.60 -3.60
C LYS A 46 -1.43 -10.25 -4.14
N LYS A 47 -2.40 -9.99 -3.26
CA LYS A 47 -3.78 -9.67 -3.64
C LYS A 47 -3.92 -8.36 -4.42
N CYS A 48 -3.14 -7.33 -4.05
CA CYS A 48 -3.12 -6.06 -4.75
C CYS A 48 -2.18 -6.04 -5.96
N ASN A 49 -1.57 -7.18 -6.35
CA ASN A 49 -0.62 -7.27 -7.45
C ASN A 49 0.65 -6.39 -7.32
N LEU A 50 0.91 -5.85 -6.13
CA LEU A 50 2.08 -5.02 -5.87
C LEU A 50 3.40 -5.78 -5.97
N HIS A 51 3.38 -7.11 -5.83
CA HIS A 51 4.54 -7.97 -6.08
C HIS A 51 5.10 -7.88 -7.50
N LEU A 52 4.31 -7.40 -8.46
CA LEU A 52 4.71 -7.17 -9.86
C LEU A 52 5.20 -5.73 -10.11
N VAL A 53 5.00 -4.83 -9.13
CA VAL A 53 5.37 -3.42 -9.25
C VAL A 53 6.79 -3.21 -8.73
N ASP A 54 7.72 -2.83 -9.60
CA ASP A 54 9.07 -2.49 -9.16
C ASP A 54 9.16 -1.10 -8.51
N ILE A 55 10.18 -0.91 -7.67
CA ILE A 55 10.45 0.37 -7.00
C ILE A 55 10.61 1.53 -7.99
N TRP A 56 11.15 1.27 -9.19
CA TRP A 56 11.27 2.26 -10.26
C TRP A 56 9.90 2.74 -10.76
N ASN A 57 8.92 1.84 -10.87
CA ASN A 57 7.56 2.21 -11.27
C ASN A 57 6.89 3.09 -10.22
N VAL A 58 7.12 2.80 -8.93
CA VAL A 58 6.66 3.66 -7.84
C VAL A 58 7.32 5.03 -7.91
N ILE A 59 8.64 5.10 -8.08
CA ILE A 59 9.37 6.38 -8.16
C ILE A 59 8.87 7.23 -9.33
N GLU A 60 8.66 6.62 -10.50
CA GLU A 60 8.19 7.34 -11.67
C GLU A 60 6.75 7.84 -11.49
N ALA A 61 5.86 7.00 -10.96
CA ALA A 61 4.48 7.41 -10.66
C ALA A 61 4.42 8.53 -9.61
N LEU A 62 5.27 8.49 -8.58
CA LEU A 62 5.38 9.57 -7.60
C LEU A 62 5.93 10.86 -8.22
N ARG A 63 6.82 10.76 -9.22
CA ARG A 63 7.35 11.90 -9.97
C ARG A 63 6.27 12.52 -10.86
N GLU A 64 5.56 11.71 -11.63
CA GLU A 64 4.48 12.16 -12.52
C GLU A 64 3.36 12.85 -11.74
N ASN A 65 3.06 12.40 -10.52
CA ASN A 65 2.07 13.02 -9.65
C ASN A 65 2.60 14.19 -8.79
N ALA A 66 3.84 14.64 -9.05
CA ALA A 66 4.53 15.71 -8.33
C ALA A 66 4.66 15.49 -6.81
N LEU A 67 4.51 14.25 -6.33
CA LEU A 67 4.60 13.90 -4.91
C LEU A 67 6.04 14.01 -4.39
N ASN A 68 7.05 13.91 -5.25
CA ASN A 68 8.45 13.97 -4.85
C ASN A 68 8.86 15.31 -4.22
N ASN A 69 8.27 16.41 -4.68
CA ASN A 69 8.59 17.76 -4.21
C ASN A 69 7.65 18.25 -3.12
N LEU A 70 6.59 17.50 -2.80
CA LEU A 70 5.65 17.87 -1.77
C LEU A 70 6.19 17.55 -0.38
N ASP A 71 5.91 18.46 0.56
CA ASP A 71 6.24 18.30 1.96
C ASP A 71 5.65 16.98 2.48
N PRO A 72 6.44 16.13 3.17
CA PRO A 72 5.97 14.87 3.73
C PRO A 72 4.74 14.98 4.65
N ASN A 73 4.52 16.15 5.27
CA ASN A 73 3.41 16.40 6.19
C ASN A 73 2.10 16.80 5.49
N ILE A 74 2.14 17.11 4.19
CA ILE A 74 0.92 17.44 3.44
C ILE A 74 0.02 16.20 3.38
N GLU A 75 -1.27 16.41 3.59
CA GLU A 75 -2.30 15.39 3.45
C GLU A 75 -2.81 15.33 2.01
N LEU A 76 -2.96 14.11 1.50
CA LEU A 76 -3.54 13.80 0.20
C LEU A 76 -5.00 13.38 0.38
N SER A 77 -5.87 13.90 -0.47
CA SER A 77 -7.26 13.45 -0.58
C SER A 77 -7.34 12.07 -1.27
N VAL A 78 -8.44 11.37 -1.04
CA VAL A 78 -8.75 10.08 -1.68
C VAL A 78 -8.57 10.14 -3.21
N ALA A 79 -9.08 11.19 -3.87
CA ALA A 79 -8.98 11.33 -5.33
C ALA A 79 -7.53 11.46 -5.82
N ARG A 80 -6.67 12.19 -5.09
CA ARG A 80 -5.25 12.30 -5.43
C ARG A 80 -4.52 10.98 -5.21
N LEU A 81 -4.87 10.25 -4.15
CA LEU A 81 -4.30 8.94 -3.89
C LEU A 81 -4.69 7.96 -5.00
N GLU A 82 -5.96 7.92 -5.40
CA GLU A 82 -6.45 7.10 -6.49
C GLU A 82 -5.75 7.40 -7.82
N ALA A 83 -5.50 8.68 -8.14
CA ALA A 83 -4.74 9.07 -9.32
C ALA A 83 -3.31 8.48 -9.31
N VAL A 84 -2.63 8.54 -8.17
CA VAL A 84 -1.26 7.99 -8.02
C VAL A 84 -1.26 6.47 -8.20
N LEU A 85 -2.22 5.78 -7.58
CA LEU A 85 -2.35 4.33 -7.73
C LEU A 85 -2.68 3.94 -9.17
N SER A 86 -3.53 4.71 -9.84
CA SER A 86 -3.86 4.53 -11.25
C SER A 86 -2.60 4.62 -12.10
N THR A 87 -1.79 5.67 -11.93
CA THR A 87 -0.51 5.81 -12.64
C THR A 87 0.36 4.55 -12.48
N ILE A 88 0.51 4.02 -11.27
CA ILE A 88 1.32 2.81 -10.99
C ILE A 88 0.80 1.61 -11.78
N PHE A 89 -0.49 1.28 -11.67
CA PHE A 89 -1.04 0.06 -12.27
C PHE A 89 -1.21 0.17 -13.79
N TYR A 90 -1.53 1.37 -14.31
CA TYR A 90 -1.58 1.59 -15.76
C TYR A 90 -0.19 1.52 -16.40
N GLN A 91 0.84 2.06 -15.75
CA GLN A 91 2.22 1.91 -16.19
C GLN A 91 2.68 0.45 -16.14
N LEU A 92 2.28 -0.30 -15.10
CA LEU A 92 2.54 -1.74 -15.00
C LEU A 92 1.89 -2.49 -16.16
N ASN A 93 0.61 -2.27 -16.42
CA ASN A 93 -0.15 -2.98 -17.45
C ASN A 93 0.43 -2.78 -18.85
N LYS A 94 1.00 -1.60 -19.14
CA LYS A 94 1.72 -1.34 -20.40
C LYS A 94 2.99 -2.18 -20.59
N ARG A 95 3.61 -2.64 -19.52
CA ARG A 95 4.86 -3.43 -19.54
C ARG A 95 4.61 -4.94 -19.50
N MET A 96 3.40 -5.37 -19.16
CA MET A 96 3.04 -6.78 -19.05
C MET A 96 2.74 -7.38 -20.43
N PRO A 97 3.19 -8.61 -20.73
CA PRO A 97 2.78 -9.32 -21.94
C PRO A 97 1.27 -9.58 -21.92
N THR A 98 0.65 -9.61 -23.10
CA THR A 98 -0.82 -9.69 -23.30
C THR A 98 -1.48 -10.95 -22.73
N THR A 99 -0.70 -11.94 -22.32
CA THR A 99 -1.14 -13.18 -21.66
C THR A 99 -1.33 -13.06 -20.14
N HIS A 100 -0.82 -11.99 -19.51
CA HIS A 100 -0.96 -11.74 -18.07
C HIS A 100 -1.61 -10.38 -17.79
N GLN A 101 -2.83 -10.19 -18.28
CA GLN A 101 -3.61 -8.98 -18.00
C GLN A 101 -4.10 -8.98 -16.55
N ILE A 102 -3.71 -7.95 -15.81
CA ILE A 102 -4.17 -7.71 -14.44
C ILE A 102 -5.46 -6.89 -14.51
N GLN A 103 -6.43 -7.20 -13.65
CA GLN A 103 -7.58 -6.31 -13.45
C GLN A 103 -7.12 -5.05 -12.69
N VAL A 104 -6.75 -4.02 -13.46
CA VAL A 104 -6.17 -2.75 -12.97
C VAL A 104 -7.11 -2.06 -11.99
N GLU A 105 -8.37 -1.86 -12.37
CA GLU A 105 -9.39 -1.17 -11.55
C GLU A 105 -9.63 -1.85 -10.20
N GLN A 106 -9.67 -3.18 -10.18
CA GLN A 106 -9.82 -3.95 -8.94
C GLN A 106 -8.58 -3.80 -8.05
N SER A 107 -7.38 -3.82 -8.63
CA SER A 107 -6.12 -3.69 -7.89
C SER A 107 -5.98 -2.29 -7.26
N ILE A 108 -6.38 -1.25 -7.99
CA ILE A 108 -6.42 0.13 -7.49
C ILE A 108 -7.39 0.22 -6.31
N SER A 109 -8.61 -0.30 -6.46
CA SER A 109 -9.65 -0.25 -5.43
C SER A 109 -9.24 -0.99 -4.15
N LEU A 110 -8.66 -2.19 -4.28
CA LEU A 110 -8.16 -2.97 -3.14
C LEU A 110 -7.04 -2.24 -2.39
N LEU A 111 -6.08 -1.66 -3.13
CA LEU A 111 -4.96 -0.95 -2.53
C LEU A 111 -5.38 0.37 -1.88
N LEU A 112 -6.26 1.14 -2.53
CA LEU A 112 -6.82 2.37 -1.98
C LEU A 112 -7.52 2.09 -0.63
N ASN A 113 -8.38 1.08 -0.61
CA ASN A 113 -9.09 0.68 0.60
C ASN A 113 -8.14 0.21 1.70
N PHE A 114 -7.08 -0.53 1.36
CA PHE A 114 -6.07 -0.94 2.32
C PHE A 114 -5.34 0.27 2.92
N LEU A 115 -4.92 1.24 2.09
CA LEU A 115 -4.22 2.43 2.56
C LEU A 115 -5.10 3.30 3.46
N LEU A 116 -6.36 3.51 3.08
CA LEU A 116 -7.33 4.23 3.92
C LEU A 116 -7.57 3.51 5.25
N ALA A 117 -7.75 2.19 5.23
CA ALA A 117 -7.91 1.44 6.46
C ALA A 117 -6.65 1.52 7.35
N ALA A 118 -5.45 1.47 6.79
CA ALA A 118 -4.20 1.44 7.55
C ALA A 118 -3.77 2.80 8.10
N PHE A 119 -3.97 3.88 7.33
CA PHE A 119 -3.42 5.22 7.64
C PHE A 119 -4.48 6.27 7.96
N ASP A 120 -5.76 6.01 7.71
CA ASP A 120 -6.89 6.89 8.05
C ASP A 120 -7.96 6.12 8.86
N PRO A 121 -7.64 5.71 10.09
CA PRO A 121 -8.58 4.98 10.96
C PRO A 121 -9.77 5.85 11.38
N GLU A 122 -9.62 7.18 11.40
CA GLU A 122 -10.65 8.15 11.76
C GLU A 122 -11.63 8.42 10.61
N GLY A 123 -11.26 8.04 9.37
CA GLY A 123 -12.14 8.11 8.21
C GLY A 123 -12.31 9.53 7.64
N HIS A 124 -11.30 10.38 7.82
CA HIS A 124 -11.29 11.76 7.32
C HIS A 124 -11.06 11.85 5.80
N GLY A 125 -10.70 10.74 5.15
CA GLY A 125 -10.40 10.65 3.71
C GLY A 125 -9.06 11.28 3.34
N LYS A 126 -8.12 11.34 4.29
CA LYS A 126 -6.84 12.03 4.14
C LYS A 126 -5.68 11.18 4.64
N ILE A 127 -4.61 11.12 3.85
CA ILE A 127 -3.39 10.39 4.20
C ILE A 127 -2.17 11.26 3.90
N SER A 128 -1.20 11.32 4.80
CA SER A 128 0.03 12.08 4.57
C SER A 128 0.82 11.57 3.36
N VAL A 129 1.44 12.48 2.60
CA VAL A 129 2.37 12.15 1.50
C VAL A 129 3.45 11.19 1.99
N PHE A 130 3.94 11.39 3.22
CA PHE A 130 4.88 10.49 3.87
C PHE A 130 4.36 9.05 3.96
N ALA A 131 3.17 8.85 4.52
CA ALA A 131 2.57 7.53 4.70
C ALA A 131 2.34 6.81 3.36
N VAL A 132 1.92 7.53 2.32
CA VAL A 132 1.75 6.97 0.98
C VAL A 132 3.09 6.52 0.39
N LYS A 133 4.11 7.38 0.42
CA LYS A 133 5.47 7.06 -0.04
C LYS A 133 6.03 5.83 0.67
N MET A 134 5.88 5.81 2.00
CA MET A 134 6.26 4.70 2.87
C MET A 134 5.61 3.38 2.50
N ALA A 135 4.28 3.38 2.38
CA ALA A 135 3.51 2.18 2.12
C ALA A 135 3.85 1.58 0.75
N LEU A 136 3.90 2.42 -0.29
CA LEU A 136 4.22 1.99 -1.65
C LEU A 136 5.65 1.48 -1.77
N ALA A 137 6.63 2.16 -1.17
CA ALA A 137 8.03 1.71 -1.18
C ALA A 137 8.24 0.40 -0.40
N THR A 138 7.44 0.16 0.64
CA THR A 138 7.51 -1.08 1.41
C THR A 138 6.87 -2.23 0.63
N LEU A 139 5.66 -2.02 0.12
CA LEU A 139 4.82 -3.07 -0.48
C LEU A 139 5.15 -3.38 -1.94
N CYS A 140 5.87 -2.53 -2.68
CA CYS A 140 6.26 -2.83 -4.06
C CYS A 140 7.03 -4.17 -4.14
N GLY A 141 7.03 -4.81 -5.30
CA GLY A 141 7.86 -5.96 -5.62
C GLY A 141 9.33 -5.57 -5.84
N GLY A 142 10.10 -6.55 -6.33
CA GLY A 142 11.50 -6.35 -6.69
C GLY A 142 12.50 -6.85 -5.64
N LYS A 143 13.77 -6.95 -6.06
CA LYS A 143 14.86 -7.45 -5.22
C LYS A 143 15.02 -6.55 -3.98
N ILE A 144 15.20 -7.17 -2.82
CA ILE A 144 15.43 -6.44 -1.57
C ILE A 144 16.59 -5.44 -1.67
N MET A 145 17.63 -5.78 -2.45
CA MET A 145 18.77 -4.88 -2.69
C MET A 145 18.38 -3.57 -3.37
N ASP A 146 17.38 -3.56 -4.25
CA ASP A 146 16.96 -2.35 -4.97
C ASP A 146 16.12 -1.44 -4.07
N LYS A 147 15.32 -2.04 -3.18
CA LYS A 147 14.59 -1.32 -2.13
C LYS A 147 15.54 -0.72 -1.11
N LEU A 148 16.51 -1.50 -0.63
CA LEU A 148 17.54 -1.07 0.32
C LEU A 148 18.49 -0.01 -0.27
N ARG A 149 18.62 0.13 -1.59
CA ARG A 149 19.41 1.20 -2.20
C ARG A 149 18.62 2.49 -2.41
N CYS A 150 17.29 2.45 -2.34
CA CYS A 150 16.47 3.63 -2.55
C CYS A 150 16.47 4.56 -1.33
N LYS A 151 16.84 5.82 -1.55
CA LYS A 151 16.75 6.89 -0.53
C LYS A 151 15.35 7.00 0.07
N LEU A 152 14.32 6.76 -0.74
CA LEU A 152 12.93 6.78 -0.33
C LEU A 152 12.63 5.73 0.76
N PHE A 153 13.32 4.58 0.73
CA PHE A 153 13.20 3.52 1.74
C PHE A 153 13.94 3.86 3.05
N TRP A 154 15.13 4.46 2.97
CA TRP A 154 15.88 4.90 4.17
C TRP A 154 15.22 6.08 4.87
N VAL A 155 14.78 7.10 4.12
CA VAL A 155 14.04 8.25 4.67
C VAL A 155 12.73 7.78 5.33
N SER A 156 12.06 6.82 4.69
CA SER A 156 10.89 6.13 5.21
C SER A 156 11.18 5.40 6.53
N LEU A 157 12.17 4.52 6.57
CA LEU A 157 12.55 3.75 7.75
C LEU A 157 13.00 4.66 8.92
N PHE A 158 13.78 5.69 8.62
CA PHE A 158 14.30 6.64 9.62
C PHE A 158 13.19 7.52 10.19
N ALA A 159 12.28 8.05 9.34
CA ALA A 159 11.16 8.86 9.81
C ALA A 159 10.06 8.02 10.49
N TYR A 160 9.87 6.75 10.10
CA TYR A 160 8.99 5.81 10.80
C TYR A 160 9.52 5.53 12.21
N ALA A 161 10.82 5.23 12.36
CA ALA A 161 11.44 5.02 13.67
C ALA A 161 11.32 6.23 14.61
N SER A 162 11.24 7.45 14.06
CA SER A 162 11.11 8.70 14.82
C SER A 162 9.66 9.11 15.17
N ARG A 163 8.63 8.46 14.61
CA ARG A 163 7.20 8.90 14.74
C ARG A 163 6.25 7.90 15.37
N VAL A 164 6.69 6.76 15.93
CA VAL A 164 5.75 5.80 16.55
C VAL A 164 5.45 6.16 18.02
N PRO A 165 4.33 6.83 18.26
CA PRO A 165 3.46 6.38 19.34
C PRO A 165 2.03 6.23 18.79
N HIS A 166 1.57 4.99 18.67
CA HIS A 166 0.16 4.57 18.53
C HIS A 166 -0.50 4.73 17.14
N LEU A 167 -0.31 3.74 16.27
CA LEU A 167 -1.29 3.39 15.23
C LEU A 167 -2.29 2.36 15.77
N PRO A 168 -3.59 2.40 15.40
CA PRO A 168 -4.64 1.56 15.99
C PRO A 168 -4.80 0.17 15.33
N PHE A 169 -3.80 -0.29 14.57
CA PHE A 169 -3.72 -1.70 14.13
C PHE A 169 -2.66 -2.44 14.95
N PRO A 170 -2.84 -3.74 15.27
CA PRO A 170 -1.77 -4.59 15.82
C PRO A 170 -0.74 -4.97 14.73
N ILE A 171 -0.54 -4.09 13.74
CA ILE A 171 0.65 -4.05 12.90
C ILE A 171 1.65 -3.26 13.74
N SER A 172 2.28 -3.94 14.70
CA SER A 172 3.55 -3.47 15.22
C SER A 172 4.53 -3.55 14.05
N ALA A 173 4.52 -2.55 13.17
CA ALA A 173 5.53 -2.40 12.14
C ALA A 173 6.82 -1.91 12.81
N CYS A 174 7.29 -2.65 13.82
CA CYS A 174 8.66 -2.55 14.27
C CYS A 174 9.55 -2.59 13.00
N PRO A 175 10.65 -1.84 12.95
CA PRO A 175 11.62 -1.94 11.87
C PRO A 175 11.98 -3.40 11.54
N ALA A 176 11.98 -4.26 12.56
CA ALA A 176 12.12 -5.72 12.45
C ALA A 176 11.03 -6.40 11.59
N ALA A 177 9.77 -5.98 11.65
CA ALA A 177 8.68 -6.54 10.84
C ALA A 177 8.78 -6.12 9.37
N ILE A 178 9.21 -4.89 9.10
CA ILE A 178 9.51 -4.41 7.74
C ILE A 178 10.70 -5.20 7.18
N LEU A 179 11.76 -5.38 7.97
CA LEU A 179 12.93 -6.17 7.58
C LEU A 179 12.57 -7.65 7.35
N THR A 180 11.75 -8.23 8.22
CA THR A 180 11.27 -9.62 8.09
C THR A 180 10.39 -9.79 6.86
N PHE A 181 9.50 -8.82 6.56
CA PHE A 181 8.70 -8.82 5.34
C PHE A 181 9.54 -8.73 4.08
N LEU A 182 10.63 -7.95 4.11
CA LEU A 182 11.53 -7.83 2.97
C LEU A 182 12.37 -9.09 2.73
N ILE A 183 12.63 -9.88 3.78
CA ILE A 183 13.39 -11.14 3.71
C ILE A 183 12.51 -12.33 3.27
N LEU A 184 11.19 -12.28 3.48
CA LEU A 184 10.20 -13.30 3.06
C LEU A 184 9.74 -13.13 1.60
#